data_AF-A0A0M3JP87-F1
#
_entry.id   AF-A0A0M3JP87-F1
#
_cell.length_a   1.000
_cell.length_b   1.000
_cell.length_c   1.000
_cell.angle_alpha   90.00
_cell.angle_beta   90.00
_cell.angle_gamma   90.00
#
_symmetry.space_group_name_H-M   'P 1'
#
loop_
_entity.id
_entity.type
_entity.pdbx_description
1 polymer ?
#
loop_
_entity_poly.entity_id
_entity_poly.type
_entity_poly.pdbx_seq_one_letter_code
_entity_poly.pdbx_strand_id
1 'polypeptide(L)' 'MQFTCDIFHPNIYPDGRVCISILHAPGVDPTGYETSAERWSPVQSIEKILISVISMLAGSFSCEDLE' A
#
# COMPACT_ATOMS: atom_id res chain seq x y z
N MET A 1 2.75 -1.81 -8.91
CA MET A 1 3.08 -0.38 -9.12
C MET A 1 4.59 -0.23 -9.00
N GLN A 2 5.20 0.56 -9.90
CA GLN A 2 6.65 0.76 -9.93
C GLN A 2 6.95 2.24 -10.21
N PHE A 3 7.82 2.84 -9.41
CA PHE A 3 8.36 4.16 -9.69
C PHE A 3 9.48 4.06 -10.73
N THR A 4 9.51 5.01 -11.66
CA THR A 4 10.55 5.10 -12.70
C THR A 4 11.74 5.96 -12.27
N CYS A 5 11.60 6.72 -11.18
CA CYS A 5 12.65 7.51 -10.57
C CYS A 5 13.22 6.79 -9.34
N ASP A 6 14.47 7.13 -9.00
CA ASP A 6 15.12 6.60 -7.80
C ASP A 6 14.50 7.23 -6.54
N ILE A 7 13.87 6.39 -5.71
CA ILE A 7 13.27 6.78 -4.44
C ILE A 7 13.78 5.85 -3.35
N PHE A 8 14.25 6.43 -2.24
CA PHE A 8 14.64 5.67 -1.06
C PHE A 8 13.52 5.70 -0.02
N HIS A 9 12.83 4.57 0.14
CA HIS A 9 11.74 4.43 1.11
C HIS A 9 11.64 2.97 1.58
N PRO A 10 11.34 2.69 2.87
CA PRO A 10 11.27 1.32 3.39
C PRO A 10 10.25 0.43 2.67
N ASN A 11 9.16 1.01 2.19
CA ASN A 11 8.11 0.31 1.43
C ASN A 11 8.36 0.31 -0.09
N ILE A 12 9.57 0.66 -0.55
CA ILE A 12 9.95 0.64 -1.97
C ILE A 12 11.22 -0.22 -2.12
N TYR A 13 11.12 -1.24 -2.96
CA TYR A 13 12.24 -2.10 -3.28
C TYR A 13 13.30 -1.37 -4.12
N PRO A 14 14.55 -1.84 -4.17
CA PRO A 14 15.60 -1.25 -4.99
C PRO A 14 15.30 -1.20 -6.50
N ASP A 15 14.34 -2.00 -6.97
CA ASP A 15 13.85 -2.01 -8.34
C ASP A 15 12.68 -1.02 -8.57
N GLY A 16 12.35 -0.20 -7.57
CA GLY A 16 11.26 0.77 -7.62
C GLY A 16 9.87 0.18 -7.40
N ARG A 17 9.73 -1.13 -7.15
CA ARG A 17 8.42 -1.74 -6.84
C ARG A 17 7.95 -1.29 -5.46
N VAL A 18 6.68 -0.90 -5.39
CA VAL A 18 6.02 -0.46 -4.15
C VAL A 18 5.41 -1.66 -3.43
N CYS A 19 5.68 -1.78 -2.13
CA CYS A 19 5.19 -2.83 -1.25
C CYS A 19 4.26 -2.24 -0.18
N ILE A 20 2.95 -2.26 -0.45
CA ILE A 20 1.90 -1.79 0.45
C ILE A 20 0.72 -2.76 0.42
N SER A 21 -0.01 -2.86 1.53
CA SER A 21 -1.10 -3.83 1.73
C SER A 21 -2.15 -3.82 0.62
N ILE A 22 -2.56 -2.63 0.14
CA ILE A 22 -3.58 -2.47 -0.93
C ILE A 22 -3.16 -3.08 -2.28
N LEU A 23 -1.87 -3.34 -2.49
CA LEU A 23 -1.36 -3.99 -3.71
C LEU A 23 -1.12 -5.50 -3.53
N HIS A 24 -1.28 -6.04 -2.33
CA HIS A 24 -1.18 -7.47 -2.11
C HIS A 24 -2.36 -8.20 -2.75
N ALA A 25 -2.08 -9.37 -3.32
CA ALA A 25 -3.09 -10.20 -3.95
C ALA A 25 -4.26 -10.51 -2.98
N PRO A 26 -5.49 -10.62 -3.50
CA PRO A 26 -6.66 -10.98 -2.70
C PRO A 26 -6.48 -12.40 -2.17
N GLY A 27 -6.73 -12.60 -0.88
CA GLY A 27 -6.59 -13.90 -0.25
C GLY A 27 -6.37 -13.79 1.26
N VAL A 28 -6.32 -14.95 1.91
CA VAL A 28 -5.95 -15.04 3.33
C VAL A 28 -4.45 -14.80 3.43
N ASP A 29 -4.07 -13.80 4.22
CA ASP A 29 -2.67 -13.58 4.54
C ASP A 29 -2.11 -14.83 5.22
N PRO A 30 -1.06 -15.50 4.67
CA PRO A 30 -0.43 -16.60 5.36
C PRO A 30 0.16 -16.21 6.72
N THR A 31 0.44 -14.92 6.95
CA THR A 31 0.96 -14.41 8.22
C THR A 31 -0.10 -13.87 9.17
N GLY A 32 -1.35 -13.69 8.72
CA GLY A 32 -2.47 -13.22 9.52
C GLY A 32 -2.37 -11.80 10.07
N TYR A 33 -1.43 -10.98 9.58
CA TYR A 33 -1.22 -9.61 10.05
C TYR A 33 -2.10 -8.58 9.32
N GLU A 34 -2.61 -8.91 8.14
CA GLU A 34 -3.39 -8.00 7.31
C GLU A 34 -4.86 -8.44 7.20
N THR A 35 -5.78 -7.48 7.30
CA THR A 35 -7.21 -7.75 7.09
C THR A 35 -7.53 -7.82 5.60
N SER A 36 -8.58 -8.57 5.25
CA SER A 36 -9.05 -8.68 3.85
C SER A 36 -9.45 -7.33 3.23
N ALA A 37 -9.79 -6.33 4.07
CA ALA A 37 -10.17 -4.99 3.64
C ALA A 37 -8.96 -4.13 3.25
N GLU A 38 -7.79 -4.41 3.83
CA GLU A 38 -6.53 -3.71 3.54
C GLU A 38 -5.83 -4.26 2.30
N ARG A 39 -6.24 -5.42 1.79
CA ARG A 39 -5.73 -6.03 0.55
C ARG A 39 -6.41 -5.49 -0.70
N TRP A 40 -5.83 -5.81 -1.86
CA TRP A 40 -6.48 -5.56 -3.14
C TRP A 40 -7.84 -6.26 -3.21
N SER A 41 -8.88 -5.52 -3.57
CA SER A 41 -10.19 -6.07 -3.91
C SER A 41 -10.78 -5.29 -5.09
N PRO A 42 -11.73 -5.88 -5.85
CA PRO A 42 -12.38 -5.19 -6.97
C PRO A 42 -13.13 -3.91 -6.58
N VAL A 43 -13.34 -3.69 -5.28
CA VAL A 43 -13.99 -2.50 -4.71
C VAL A 43 -13.01 -1.32 -4.57
N GLN A 44 -11.69 -1.58 -4.60
CA GLN A 44 -10.68 -0.53 -4.48
C GLN A 44 -10.46 0.16 -5.83
N SER A 45 -10.74 1.47 -5.89
CA SER A 45 -10.46 2.30 -7.07
C SER A 45 -8.99 2.70 -7.14
N ILE A 46 -8.52 3.05 -8.35
CA ILE A 46 -7.16 3.59 -8.57
C ILE A 46 -6.89 4.80 -7.68
N GLU A 47 -7.89 5.67 -7.46
CA GLU A 47 -7.80 6.82 -6.57
C GLU A 47 -7.35 6.43 -5.15
N LYS A 48 -7.93 5.37 -4.57
CA LYS A 48 -7.56 4.90 -3.24
C LYS A 48 -6.12 4.38 -3.19
N ILE A 49 -5.66 3.75 -4.27
CA ILE A 49 -4.26 3.30 -4.39
C ILE A 49 -3.33 4.53 -4.38
N LEU A 50 -3.65 5.56 -5.15
CA LEU A 50 -2.83 6.77 -5.21
C LEU A 50 -2.82 7.53 -3.88
N ILE A 51 -3.96 7.64 -3.21
CA ILE A 51 -4.04 8.24 -1.86
C ILE A 51 -3.17 7.45 -0.87
N SER A 52 -3.24 6.12 -0.87
CA SER A 52 -2.41 5.27 0.00
C SER A 52 -0.91 5.50 -0.25
N VAL A 53 -0.48 5.65 -1.50
CA VAL A 53 0.92 5.94 -1.85
C VAL A 53 1.33 7.35 -1.41
N ILE A 54 0.46 8.35 -1.53
CA ILE A 54 0.72 9.70 -1.03
C ILE A 54 0.86 9.69 0.50
N SER A 55 -0.05 9.04 1.22
CA SER A 55 0.00 8.90 2.68
C SER A 55 1.25 8.15 3.14
N MET A 56 1.67 7.11 2.40
CA MET A 56 2.92 6.40 2.64
C MET A 56 4.13 7.35 2.53
N LEU A 57 4.20 8.16 1.47
CA LEU A 57 5.32 9.11 1.27
C LEU A 57 5.30 10.29 2.25
N ALA A 58 4.13 10.69 2.72
CA ALA A 58 3.96 11.73 3.72
C ALA A 58 4.38 11.28 5.13
N GLY A 59 4.53 9.97 5.37
CA GLY A 59 4.75 9.41 6.71
C GLY A 59 3.52 9.50 7.62
N SER A 60 2.36 9.82 7.05
CA SER A 60 1.10 10.09 7.76
C SER A 60 0.14 8.91 7.61
N PHE A 61 0.58 7.75 8.11
CA PHE A 61 -0.35 6.74 8.59
C PHE A 61 -0.05 6.50 10.07
N SER A 62 -0.17 7.58 10.86
CA SER A 62 -0.57 7.40 12.25
C SER A 62 -2.03 6.94 12.23
N CYS A 63 -2.34 6.04 13.13
CA CYS A 63 -3.60 5.34 13.31
C CYS A 63 -4.77 6.27 13.72
N GLU A 64 -5.07 7.33 12.94
CA GLU A 64 -6.05 8.37 13.32
C GLU A 64 -7.04 8.79 12.21
N ASP A 65 -6.92 8.36 10.95
CA ASP A 65 -7.87 8.78 9.89
C ASP A 65 -8.97 7.74 9.54
N LEU A 66 -9.27 6.83 10.48
CA LEU A 66 -10.47 5.98 10.44
C LEU A 66 -11.30 6.16 11.73
N GLU A 67 -11.70 7.40 12.00
CA GLU A 67 -12.95 7.74 12.71
C GLU A 67 -13.79 8.73 11.88
#